data_AF-A0A7Y2FYR0-F1
#
_entry.id   AF-A0A7Y2FYR0-F1
#
_cell.length_a   1.000
_cell.length_b   1.000
_cell.length_c   1.000
_cell.angle_alpha   90.00
_cell.angle_beta   90.00
_cell.angle_gamma   90.00
#
_symmetry.space_group_name_H-M   'P 1'
#
loop_
_entity.id
_entity.type
_entity.pdbx_description
1 polymer ?
#
loop_
_entity_poly.entity_id
_entity_poly.type
_entity_poly.pdbx_seq_one_letter_code
_entity_poly.pdbx_strand_id
1 'polypeptide(L)'
;MYSEISSNPSGTEEEWARSVLDQDASSSAYRQLKSKLTKKLINNLFLTDPNEAQFNSYAKAYLNGRKLVYAVNILSRTGARAAAKILAEKAFRLADKYTLSFLALESLQHLWNHAVVSMDRKKIRYYSEKYERFNNIRQREMKATQFVLKARQIEIDFQDFDDEEIEELIQEVRSLFPEKGDPDLSVSFIADIYSAHTILLRVRNKNLDVIRYSTEAIEHLKLFHFIPAIFQLSSYMNILRASISLKEYEHGGRVKEEILQLSQNIKGINKIFIYQRLIEFALQTERYDVALEIYTQGTSFPIFKKAPSYLAETFRIFAAYLSILIGEGMLEDPQGTLSRNFRMGKFMNSKLEITKLKEGQYVGFLLVQIIFFLKRKDFEEVIDRVDSMSSYASRNLKNARTIRAYYFTRMIETLPKSDFHLSAVQRKSERWIKKLVES
;
A
#
# COMPACT_ATOMS: atom_id res chain seq x y z
N MET A 1 -25.18 -4.86 -19.60
CA MET A 1 -24.15 -4.00 -18.96
C MET A 1 -23.70 -4.52 -17.61
N TYR A 2 -24.54 -4.57 -16.56
CA TYR A 2 -24.08 -5.08 -15.24
C TYR A 2 -23.58 -6.52 -15.29
N SER A 3 -24.34 -7.42 -15.93
CA SER A 3 -23.92 -8.81 -16.16
C SER A 3 -22.59 -8.88 -16.86
N GLU A 4 -22.43 -8.13 -17.95
CA GLU A 4 -21.20 -8.07 -18.75
C GLU A 4 -19.98 -7.57 -17.97
N ILE A 5 -20.15 -6.50 -17.18
CA ILE A 5 -19.07 -5.99 -16.32
C ILE A 5 -18.74 -7.00 -15.21
N SER A 6 -19.72 -7.76 -14.73
CA SER A 6 -19.52 -8.75 -13.67
C SER A 6 -18.88 -10.05 -14.20
N SER A 7 -19.21 -10.47 -15.42
CA SER A 7 -18.64 -11.64 -16.10
C SER A 7 -17.27 -11.37 -16.70
N ASN A 8 -17.03 -10.15 -17.18
CA ASN A 8 -15.72 -9.68 -17.61
C ASN A 8 -15.29 -8.42 -16.85
N PRO A 9 -14.92 -8.54 -15.55
CA PRO A 9 -14.46 -7.41 -14.77
C PRO A 9 -13.23 -6.75 -15.37
N SER A 10 -12.39 -7.51 -16.07
CA SER A 10 -11.13 -7.04 -16.64
C SER A 10 -11.28 -6.35 -18.01
N GLY A 11 -12.49 -6.26 -18.56
CA GLY A 11 -12.72 -5.64 -19.86
C GLY A 11 -12.49 -4.13 -19.88
N THR A 12 -12.24 -3.59 -21.08
CA THR A 12 -12.15 -2.14 -21.32
C THR A 12 -13.54 -1.52 -21.49
N GLU A 13 -13.61 -0.19 -21.38
CA GLU A 13 -14.88 0.51 -21.57
C GLU A 13 -15.40 0.35 -23.01
N GLU A 14 -14.50 0.30 -23.99
CA GLU A 14 -14.78 0.02 -25.39
C GLU A 14 -15.29 -1.42 -25.60
N GLU A 15 -14.68 -2.41 -24.95
CA GLU A 15 -15.13 -3.81 -25.01
C GLU A 15 -16.54 -3.97 -24.44
N TRP A 16 -16.83 -3.32 -23.31
CA TRP A 16 -18.17 -3.35 -22.72
C TRP A 16 -19.20 -2.59 -23.58
N ALA A 17 -18.82 -1.47 -24.19
CA ALA A 17 -19.71 -0.71 -25.07
C ALA A 17 -20.10 -1.52 -26.31
N ARG A 18 -19.11 -2.16 -26.95
CA ARG A 18 -19.32 -3.04 -28.10
C ARG A 18 -20.14 -4.28 -27.73
N SER A 19 -19.82 -4.95 -26.62
CA SER A 19 -20.54 -6.14 -26.18
C SER A 19 -22.02 -5.87 -25.84
N VAL A 20 -22.32 -4.72 -25.22
CA VAL A 20 -23.67 -4.43 -24.72
C VAL A 20 -24.57 -3.75 -25.73
N LEU A 21 -24.03 -2.88 -26.59
CA LEU A 21 -24.82 -2.02 -27.49
C LEU A 21 -24.34 -2.05 -28.95
N ASP A 22 -23.27 -2.78 -29.28
CA ASP A 22 -22.59 -2.71 -30.58
C ASP A 22 -22.22 -1.28 -31.00
N GLN A 23 -21.76 -0.49 -30.02
CA GLN A 23 -21.42 0.93 -30.19
C GLN A 23 -20.10 1.26 -29.50
N ASP A 24 -19.51 2.38 -29.89
CA ASP A 24 -18.34 2.92 -29.19
C ASP A 24 -18.73 3.53 -27.84
N ALA A 25 -17.76 3.56 -26.92
CA ALA A 25 -17.91 4.13 -25.58
C ALA A 25 -18.25 5.64 -25.59
N SER A 26 -17.94 6.35 -26.68
CA SER A 26 -18.25 7.77 -26.87
C SER A 26 -19.72 8.03 -27.24
N SER A 27 -20.46 7.00 -27.66
CA SER A 27 -21.85 7.12 -28.08
C SER A 27 -22.75 7.69 -26.98
N SER A 28 -23.75 8.48 -27.38
CA SER A 28 -24.70 9.05 -26.43
C SER A 28 -25.52 7.96 -25.73
N ALA A 29 -25.88 6.89 -26.44
CA ALA A 29 -26.65 5.78 -25.90
C ALA A 29 -25.87 5.00 -24.83
N TYR A 30 -24.59 4.70 -25.06
CA TYR A 30 -23.75 4.06 -24.05
C TYR A 30 -23.57 4.94 -22.80
N ARG A 31 -23.30 6.24 -22.98
CA ARG A 31 -23.18 7.19 -21.85
C ARG A 31 -24.48 7.28 -21.03
N GLN A 32 -25.64 7.27 -21.68
CA GLN A 32 -26.93 7.24 -20.99
C GLN A 32 -27.15 5.92 -20.24
N LEU A 33 -26.81 4.77 -20.86
CA LEU A 33 -26.93 3.46 -20.23
C LEU A 33 -26.01 3.35 -18.99
N LYS A 34 -24.75 3.79 -19.12
CA LYS A 34 -23.77 3.88 -18.03
C LYS A 34 -24.33 4.74 -16.90
N SER A 35 -24.84 5.94 -17.20
CA SER A 35 -25.44 6.84 -16.21
C SER A 35 -26.63 6.20 -15.47
N LYS A 36 -27.55 5.57 -16.21
CA LYS A 36 -28.70 4.86 -15.63
C LYS A 36 -28.26 3.70 -14.73
N LEU A 37 -27.28 2.89 -15.19
CA LEU A 37 -26.73 1.80 -14.40
C LEU A 37 -26.05 2.32 -13.13
N THR A 38 -25.19 3.35 -13.23
CA THR A 38 -24.52 3.96 -12.08
C THR A 38 -25.53 4.46 -11.05
N LYS A 39 -26.59 5.16 -11.48
CA LYS A 39 -27.66 5.60 -10.58
C LYS A 39 -28.35 4.40 -9.88
N LYS A 40 -28.67 3.35 -10.63
CA LYS A 40 -29.28 2.14 -10.09
C LYS A 40 -28.36 1.43 -9.07
N LEU A 41 -27.06 1.35 -9.37
CA LEU A 41 -26.08 0.76 -8.46
C LEU A 41 -25.94 1.57 -7.18
N ILE A 42 -25.85 2.90 -7.26
CA ILE A 42 -25.80 3.78 -6.08
C ILE A 42 -27.03 3.58 -5.20
N ASN A 43 -28.23 3.53 -5.79
CA ASN A 43 -29.46 3.28 -5.02
C ASN A 43 -29.46 1.90 -4.36
N ASN A 44 -28.91 0.89 -5.03
CA ASN A 44 -28.82 -0.47 -4.50
C ASN A 44 -27.78 -0.60 -3.37
N LEU A 45 -26.75 0.27 -3.28
CA LEU A 45 -25.79 0.24 -2.16
C LEU A 45 -26.48 0.46 -0.81
N PHE A 46 -27.58 1.23 -0.79
CA PHE A 46 -28.37 1.41 0.42
C PHE A 46 -29.11 0.14 0.84
N LEU A 47 -29.33 -0.79 -0.08
CA LEU A 47 -29.98 -2.09 0.16
C LEU A 47 -29.00 -3.21 0.59
N THR A 48 -27.69 -3.03 0.38
CA THR A 48 -26.67 -4.04 0.76
C THR A 48 -26.66 -4.26 2.27
N ASP A 49 -26.65 -5.49 2.76
CA ASP A 49 -26.59 -5.77 4.20
C ASP A 49 -25.14 -5.68 4.71
N PRO A 50 -24.79 -4.69 5.55
CA PRO A 50 -23.44 -4.61 6.09
C PRO A 50 -23.12 -5.76 7.05
N ASN A 51 -24.12 -6.55 7.49
CA ASN A 51 -23.92 -7.65 8.42
C ASN A 51 -23.41 -8.96 7.78
N GLU A 52 -23.18 -8.97 6.46
CA GLU A 52 -22.55 -10.09 5.77
C GLU A 52 -21.24 -10.54 6.45
N ALA A 53 -20.96 -11.85 6.38
CA ALA A 53 -19.82 -12.49 7.06
C ALA A 53 -18.45 -11.93 6.63
N GLN A 54 -18.37 -11.29 5.46
CA GLN A 54 -17.14 -10.74 4.93
C GLN A 54 -16.64 -9.47 5.64
N PHE A 55 -17.48 -8.80 6.44
CA PHE A 55 -17.09 -7.59 7.15
C PHE A 55 -16.70 -7.89 8.61
N ASN A 56 -15.58 -7.34 9.07
CA ASN A 56 -15.23 -7.36 10.49
C ASN A 56 -16.13 -6.41 11.29
N SER A 57 -16.15 -6.55 12.61
CA SER A 57 -17.02 -5.76 13.51
C SER A 57 -16.84 -4.24 13.36
N TYR A 58 -15.61 -3.77 13.15
CA TYR A 58 -15.31 -2.36 12.90
C TYR A 58 -15.92 -1.87 11.57
N ALA A 59 -15.73 -2.62 10.48
CA ALA A 59 -16.30 -2.31 9.17
C ALA A 59 -17.84 -2.33 9.20
N LYS A 60 -18.43 -3.29 9.92
CA LYS A 60 -19.87 -3.33 10.18
C LYS A 60 -20.35 -2.08 10.88
N ALA A 61 -19.68 -1.67 11.96
CA ALA A 61 -20.01 -0.46 12.70
C ALA A 61 -19.90 0.80 11.84
N TYR A 62 -18.84 0.91 11.03
CA TYR A 62 -18.63 2.01 10.10
C TYR A 62 -19.78 2.13 9.08
N LEU A 63 -20.10 1.03 8.39
CA LEU A 63 -21.13 1.02 7.33
C LEU A 63 -22.55 1.20 7.91
N ASN A 64 -22.90 0.47 8.97
CA ASN A 64 -24.20 0.60 9.64
C ASN A 64 -24.37 2.01 10.22
N GLY A 65 -23.33 2.55 10.86
CA GLY A 65 -23.35 3.91 11.42
C GLY A 65 -23.58 4.97 10.34
N ARG A 66 -22.89 4.87 9.20
CA ARG A 66 -23.11 5.77 8.04
C ARG A 66 -24.56 5.70 7.53
N LYS A 67 -25.14 4.50 7.41
CA LYS A 67 -26.54 4.34 7.00
C LYS A 67 -27.51 4.98 7.99
N LEU A 68 -27.28 4.78 9.29
CA LEU A 68 -28.10 5.36 10.35
C LEU A 68 -28.05 6.89 10.28
N VAL A 69 -26.86 7.49 10.22
CA VAL A 69 -26.72 8.96 10.15
C VAL A 69 -27.36 9.53 8.87
N TYR A 70 -27.23 8.84 7.74
CA TYR A 70 -27.92 9.24 6.52
C TYR A 70 -29.45 9.24 6.69
N ALA A 71 -30.01 8.18 7.30
CA ALA A 71 -31.43 8.12 7.62
C ALA A 71 -31.86 9.21 8.62
N VAL A 72 -31.04 9.51 9.64
CA VAL A 72 -31.27 10.62 10.58
C VAL A 72 -31.37 11.94 9.82
N ASN A 73 -30.45 12.22 8.90
CA ASN A 73 -30.45 13.45 8.10
C ASN A 73 -31.73 13.60 7.27
N ILE A 74 -32.24 12.52 6.68
CA ILE A 74 -33.51 12.53 5.92
C ILE A 74 -34.71 12.75 6.86
N LEU A 75 -34.80 11.97 7.94
CA LEU A 75 -35.93 12.02 8.86
C LEU A 75 -36.02 13.36 9.59
N SER A 76 -34.88 13.93 10.00
CA SER A 76 -34.83 15.27 10.61
C SER A 76 -35.34 16.34 9.66
N ARG A 77 -34.98 16.28 8.36
CA ARG A 77 -35.42 17.24 7.33
C ARG A 77 -36.89 17.08 6.94
N THR A 78 -37.42 15.87 7.00
CA THR A 78 -38.82 15.55 6.66
C THR A 78 -39.77 15.70 7.85
N GLY A 79 -39.27 16.11 9.03
CA GLY A 79 -40.09 16.37 10.21
C GLY A 79 -40.32 15.16 11.14
N ALA A 80 -39.83 13.97 10.79
CA ALA A 80 -39.91 12.75 11.59
C ALA A 80 -38.88 12.73 12.74
N ARG A 81 -38.91 13.77 13.59
CA ARG A 81 -37.88 14.06 14.62
C ARG A 81 -37.72 12.96 15.68
N ALA A 82 -38.82 12.33 16.11
CA ALA A 82 -38.76 11.25 17.10
C ALA A 82 -38.03 10.01 16.57
N ALA A 83 -38.32 9.62 15.32
CA ALA A 83 -37.62 8.53 14.65
C ALA A 83 -36.14 8.87 14.41
N ALA A 84 -35.86 10.10 13.95
CA ALA A 84 -34.50 10.60 13.77
C ALA A 84 -33.68 10.52 15.07
N LYS A 85 -34.26 10.91 16.20
CA LYS A 85 -33.60 10.81 17.52
C LYS A 85 -33.23 9.37 17.86
N ILE A 86 -34.14 8.41 17.72
CA ILE A 86 -33.88 6.99 18.02
C ILE A 86 -32.72 6.45 17.17
N LEU A 87 -32.69 6.80 15.88
CA LEU A 87 -31.61 6.38 15.00
C LEU A 87 -30.29 7.08 15.33
N ALA A 88 -30.32 8.35 15.74
CA ALA A 88 -29.14 9.09 16.18
C ALA A 88 -28.55 8.50 17.48
N GLU A 89 -29.39 8.07 18.44
CA GLU A 89 -28.93 7.35 19.65
C GLU A 89 -28.29 6.00 19.31
N LYS A 90 -28.81 5.28 18.31
CA LYS A 90 -28.19 4.04 17.81
C LYS A 90 -26.85 4.31 17.13
N ALA A 91 -26.79 5.32 16.26
CA ALA A 91 -25.57 5.72 15.57
C ALA A 91 -24.49 6.18 16.55
N PHE A 92 -24.85 7.00 17.53
CA PHE A 92 -23.93 7.47 18.57
C PHE A 92 -23.38 6.32 19.41
N ARG A 93 -24.20 5.33 19.82
CA ARG A 93 -23.70 4.16 20.55
C ARG A 93 -22.67 3.35 19.76
N LEU A 94 -22.87 3.19 18.45
CA LEU A 94 -21.87 2.57 17.59
C LEU A 94 -20.61 3.44 17.50
N ALA A 95 -20.79 4.75 17.32
CA ALA A 95 -19.66 5.67 17.19
C ALA A 95 -18.80 5.73 18.47
N ASP A 96 -19.43 5.74 19.64
CA ASP A 96 -18.75 5.76 20.94
C ASP A 96 -18.00 4.46 21.20
N LYS A 97 -18.62 3.30 20.91
CA LYS A 97 -18.00 1.98 21.07
C LYS A 97 -16.76 1.78 20.20
N TYR A 98 -16.74 2.32 18.98
CA TYR A 98 -15.66 2.13 18.00
C TYR A 98 -14.80 3.39 17.80
N THR A 99 -15.01 4.42 18.62
CA THR A 99 -14.37 5.74 18.52
C THR A 99 -14.43 6.33 17.09
N LEU A 100 -15.58 6.22 16.43
CA LEU A 100 -15.80 6.77 15.09
C LEU A 100 -16.20 8.24 15.19
N SER A 101 -15.20 9.11 15.38
CA SER A 101 -15.36 10.54 15.69
C SER A 101 -16.35 11.28 14.77
N PHE A 102 -16.26 11.07 13.46
CA PHE A 102 -17.12 11.72 12.48
C PHE A 102 -18.59 11.30 12.62
N LEU A 103 -18.87 10.02 12.90
CA LEU A 103 -20.24 9.56 13.17
C LEU A 103 -20.75 10.10 14.50
N ALA A 104 -19.88 10.16 15.50
CA ALA A 104 -20.22 10.66 16.82
C ALA A 104 -20.65 12.12 16.72
N LEU A 105 -19.86 12.97 16.05
CA LEU A 105 -20.16 14.39 15.85
C LEU A 105 -21.47 14.61 15.10
N GLU A 106 -21.67 13.93 13.95
CA GLU A 106 -22.91 14.05 13.19
C GLU A 106 -24.13 13.60 14.03
N SER A 107 -24.02 12.49 14.76
CA SER A 107 -25.11 11.98 15.60
C SER A 107 -25.41 12.90 16.79
N LEU A 108 -24.36 13.36 17.48
CA LEU A 108 -24.46 14.25 18.64
C LEU A 108 -25.07 15.60 18.27
N GLN A 109 -24.78 16.14 17.09
CA GLN A 109 -25.41 17.37 16.62
C GLN A 109 -26.95 17.25 16.58
N HIS A 110 -27.48 16.14 16.06
CA HIS A 110 -28.93 15.88 16.04
C HIS A 110 -29.49 15.68 17.45
N LEU A 111 -28.80 14.92 18.30
CA LEU A 111 -29.23 14.66 19.68
C LEU A 111 -29.22 15.91 20.55
N TRP A 112 -28.20 16.75 20.39
CA TRP A 112 -28.07 18.01 21.10
C TRP A 112 -29.17 18.99 20.69
N ASN A 113 -29.41 19.16 19.37
CA ASN A 113 -30.52 19.97 18.87
C ASN A 113 -31.86 19.49 19.42
N HIS A 114 -32.11 18.17 19.43
CA HIS A 114 -33.32 17.62 20.04
C HIS A 114 -33.40 17.98 21.54
N ALA A 115 -32.31 17.83 22.29
CA ALA A 115 -32.28 18.11 23.72
C ALA A 115 -32.61 19.58 24.02
N VAL A 116 -32.07 20.52 23.22
CA VAL A 116 -32.37 21.96 23.29
C VAL A 116 -33.85 22.23 23.02
N VAL A 117 -34.40 21.69 21.94
CA VAL A 117 -35.83 21.87 21.60
C VAL A 117 -36.75 21.30 22.69
N SER A 118 -36.38 20.16 23.29
CA SER A 118 -37.11 19.56 24.41
C SER A 118 -36.80 20.19 25.77
N MET A 119 -35.92 21.20 25.84
CA MET A 119 -35.44 21.86 27.07
C MET A 119 -34.88 20.90 28.14
N ASP A 120 -34.32 19.76 27.74
CA ASP A 120 -33.74 18.77 28.65
C ASP A 120 -32.30 19.17 29.02
N ARG A 121 -32.17 19.99 30.08
CA ARG A 121 -30.88 20.54 30.54
C ARG A 121 -29.82 19.47 30.82
N LYS A 122 -30.22 18.30 31.32
CA LYS A 122 -29.27 17.21 31.61
C LYS A 122 -28.68 16.66 30.31
N LYS A 123 -29.52 16.43 29.31
CA LYS A 123 -29.07 15.95 27.99
C LYS A 123 -28.32 17.00 27.20
N ILE A 124 -28.70 18.27 27.31
CA ILE A 124 -27.96 19.39 26.69
C ILE A 124 -26.49 19.34 27.13
N ARG A 125 -26.25 19.30 28.45
CA ARG A 125 -24.89 19.23 29.01
C ARG A 125 -24.15 17.95 28.61
N TYR A 126 -24.82 16.80 28.72
CA TYR A 126 -24.23 15.51 28.36
C TYR A 126 -23.78 15.47 26.89
N TYR A 127 -24.64 15.93 25.95
CA TYR A 127 -24.31 15.90 24.53
C TYR A 127 -23.26 16.95 24.16
N SER A 128 -23.26 18.13 24.79
CA SER A 128 -22.21 19.14 24.55
C SER A 128 -20.83 18.66 25.01
N GLU A 129 -20.73 18.08 26.20
CA GLU A 129 -19.47 17.51 26.72
C GLU A 129 -18.93 16.40 25.81
N LYS A 130 -19.81 15.49 25.36
CA LYS A 130 -19.44 14.43 24.42
C LYS A 130 -19.04 14.99 23.05
N TYR A 131 -19.72 16.04 22.58
CA TYR A 131 -19.41 16.67 21.31
C TYR A 131 -18.02 17.27 21.33
N GLU A 132 -17.67 18.04 22.37
CA GLU A 132 -16.32 18.61 22.53
C GLU A 132 -15.23 17.54 22.56
N ARG A 133 -15.44 16.46 23.34
CA ARG A 133 -14.51 15.33 23.35
C ARG A 133 -14.28 14.74 21.95
N PHE A 134 -15.35 14.42 21.23
CA PHE A 134 -15.21 13.85 19.88
C PHE A 134 -14.69 14.85 18.85
N ASN A 135 -14.90 16.15 19.06
CA ASN A 135 -14.33 17.20 18.23
C ASN A 135 -12.81 17.25 18.37
N ASN A 136 -12.30 17.16 19.61
CA ASN A 136 -10.86 17.05 19.87
C ASN A 136 -10.25 15.81 19.22
N ILE A 137 -10.88 14.64 19.38
CA ILE A 137 -10.46 13.39 18.70
C ILE A 137 -10.42 13.60 17.19
N ARG A 138 -11.48 14.17 16.60
CA ARG A 138 -11.57 14.40 15.16
C ARG A 138 -10.47 15.34 14.65
N GLN A 139 -10.17 16.41 15.38
CA GLN A 139 -9.11 17.35 15.01
C GLN A 139 -7.75 16.67 14.99
N ARG A 140 -7.44 15.85 16.00
CA ARG A 140 -6.21 15.04 16.05
C ARG A 140 -6.11 14.09 14.85
N GLU A 141 -7.19 13.38 14.54
CA GLU A 141 -7.24 12.51 13.35
C GLU A 141 -6.99 13.30 12.06
N MET A 142 -7.65 14.45 11.88
CA MET A 142 -7.44 15.28 10.69
C MET A 142 -5.98 15.73 10.56
N LYS A 143 -5.38 16.18 11.66
CA LYS A 143 -3.98 16.59 11.69
C LYS A 143 -3.04 15.43 11.36
N ALA A 144 -3.27 14.25 11.94
CA ALA A 144 -2.51 13.04 11.62
C ALA A 144 -2.64 12.64 10.13
N THR A 145 -3.86 12.67 9.57
CA THR A 145 -4.08 12.41 8.14
C THR A 145 -3.30 13.41 7.27
N GLN A 146 -3.29 14.70 7.62
CA GLN A 146 -2.51 15.72 6.90
C GLN A 146 -1.01 15.38 6.89
N PHE A 147 -0.46 14.95 8.02
CA PHE A 147 0.94 14.50 8.07
C PHE A 147 1.20 13.27 7.21
N VAL A 148 0.30 12.29 7.18
CA VAL A 148 0.44 11.13 6.28
C VAL A 148 0.50 11.58 4.82
N LEU A 149 -0.39 12.50 4.42
CA LEU A 149 -0.41 13.01 3.06
C LEU A 149 0.88 13.77 2.72
N LYS A 150 1.36 14.64 3.61
CA LYS A 150 2.63 15.37 3.45
C LYS A 150 3.83 14.41 3.39
N ALA A 151 3.89 13.41 4.28
CA ALA A 151 4.95 12.42 4.29
C ALA A 151 4.96 11.57 3.00
N ARG A 152 3.77 11.21 2.47
CA ARG A 152 3.66 10.51 1.18
C ARG A 152 4.09 11.38 0.01
N GLN A 153 3.77 12.67 0.03
CA GLN A 153 4.25 13.62 -0.98
C GLN A 153 5.79 13.67 -0.96
N ILE A 154 6.41 13.82 0.22
CA ILE A 154 7.87 13.76 0.38
C ILE A 154 8.43 12.42 -0.13
N GLU A 155 7.77 11.29 0.08
CA GLU A 155 8.24 10.00 -0.44
C GLU A 155 8.24 9.94 -1.98
N ILE A 156 7.33 10.66 -2.64
CA ILE A 156 7.22 10.75 -4.10
C ILE A 156 8.24 11.77 -4.64
N ASP A 157 8.25 12.96 -4.07
CA ASP A 157 8.99 14.15 -4.54
C ASP A 157 10.24 14.40 -3.68
N PHE A 158 10.92 13.34 -3.22
CA PHE A 158 11.99 13.42 -2.22
C PHE A 158 13.14 14.39 -2.60
N GLN A 159 13.42 14.56 -3.89
CA GLN A 159 14.47 15.48 -4.36
C GLN A 159 14.13 16.95 -4.14
N ASP A 160 12.86 17.28 -3.95
CA ASP A 160 12.36 18.65 -3.83
C ASP A 160 12.34 19.15 -2.39
N PHE A 161 12.69 18.30 -1.41
CA PHE A 161 12.70 18.62 0.01
C PHE A 161 14.11 18.53 0.57
N ASP A 162 14.49 19.48 1.42
CA ASP A 162 15.78 19.44 2.10
C ASP A 162 15.74 18.63 3.40
N ASP A 163 16.92 18.36 3.94
CA ASP A 163 17.09 17.53 5.13
C ASP A 163 16.54 18.17 6.40
N GLU A 164 16.53 19.51 6.49
CA GLU A 164 16.07 20.26 7.66
C GLU A 164 14.54 20.24 7.71
N GLU A 165 13.87 20.50 6.59
CA GLU A 165 12.41 20.42 6.46
C GLU A 165 11.87 19.05 6.86
N ILE A 166 12.55 17.97 6.47
CA ILE A 166 12.14 16.60 6.81
C ILE A 166 12.35 16.35 8.31
N GLU A 167 13.45 16.81 8.91
CA GLU A 167 13.72 16.59 10.33
C GLU A 167 12.80 17.41 11.23
N GLU A 168 12.47 18.66 10.87
CA GLU A 168 11.44 19.46 11.54
C GLU A 168 10.08 18.73 11.53
N LEU A 169 9.71 18.18 10.37
CA LEU A 169 8.46 17.43 10.25
C LEU A 169 8.45 16.14 11.09
N ILE A 170 9.59 15.43 11.17
CA ILE A 170 9.76 14.27 12.05
C ILE A 170 9.51 14.67 13.50
N GLN A 171 10.06 15.81 13.95
CA GLN A 171 9.87 16.33 15.30
C GLN A 171 8.43 16.77 15.56
N GLU A 172 7.80 17.48 14.61
CA GLU A 172 6.41 17.91 14.74
C GLU A 172 5.47 16.70 14.86
N VAL A 173 5.63 15.69 14.01
CA VAL A 173 4.84 14.45 14.07
C VAL A 173 5.07 13.73 15.41
N ARG A 174 6.31 13.65 15.88
CA ARG A 174 6.67 13.00 17.14
C ARG A 174 6.08 13.72 18.36
N SER A 175 5.97 15.06 18.32
CA SER A 175 5.37 15.85 19.40
C SER A 175 3.89 15.54 19.64
N LEU A 176 3.22 14.91 18.67
CA LEU A 176 1.82 14.53 18.74
C LEU A 176 1.62 13.06 19.14
N PHE A 177 2.69 12.33 19.43
CA PHE A 177 2.56 10.95 19.87
C PHE A 177 1.74 10.86 21.16
N PRO A 178 0.90 9.82 21.30
CA PRO A 178 0.04 9.69 22.46
C PRO A 178 0.87 9.51 23.73
N GLU A 179 0.49 10.21 24.79
CA GLU A 179 1.01 9.93 26.12
C GLU A 179 0.38 8.66 26.70
N LYS A 180 1.08 8.03 27.64
CA LYS A 180 0.58 6.83 28.31
C LYS A 180 -0.71 7.15 29.06
N GLY A 181 -1.81 6.47 28.68
CA GLY A 181 -3.12 6.65 29.32
C GLY A 181 -3.99 7.74 28.71
N ASP A 182 -3.63 8.26 27.53
CA ASP A 182 -4.47 9.22 26.78
C ASP A 182 -5.89 8.64 26.52
N PRO A 183 -6.95 9.25 27.08
CA PRO A 183 -8.32 8.73 26.99
C PRO A 183 -9.00 9.08 25.66
N ASP A 184 -8.40 9.94 24.84
CA ASP A 184 -8.97 10.52 23.62
C ASP A 184 -8.21 10.07 22.38
N LEU A 185 -7.91 8.78 22.34
CA LEU A 185 -7.31 8.10 21.20
C LEU A 185 -8.35 7.42 20.32
N SER A 186 -8.11 7.48 19.02
CA SER A 186 -8.80 6.65 18.05
C SER A 186 -7.82 5.79 17.28
N VAL A 187 -8.34 4.68 16.74
CA VAL A 187 -7.57 3.77 15.89
C VAL A 187 -7.01 4.51 14.66
N SER A 188 -7.80 5.41 14.07
CA SER A 188 -7.39 6.20 12.90
C SER A 188 -6.23 7.13 13.24
N PHE A 189 -6.29 7.82 14.38
CA PHE A 189 -5.22 8.72 14.82
C PHE A 189 -3.89 7.97 15.00
N ILE A 190 -3.92 6.86 15.74
CA ILE A 190 -2.72 6.02 15.96
C ILE A 190 -2.17 5.50 14.64
N ALA A 191 -3.03 4.96 13.77
CA ALA A 191 -2.60 4.44 12.48
C ALA A 191 -1.94 5.52 11.62
N ASP A 192 -2.54 6.71 11.54
CA ASP A 192 -2.04 7.79 10.70
C ASP A 192 -0.76 8.42 11.27
N ILE A 193 -0.69 8.73 12.57
CA ILE A 193 0.47 9.42 13.14
C ILE A 193 1.75 8.56 13.06
N TYR A 194 1.63 7.26 13.35
CA TYR A 194 2.74 6.32 13.20
C TYR A 194 3.05 6.05 11.72
N SER A 195 2.04 6.01 10.84
CA SER A 195 2.29 5.91 9.40
C SER A 195 3.07 7.12 8.89
N ALA A 196 2.73 8.34 9.30
CA ALA A 196 3.46 9.55 8.89
C ALA A 196 4.91 9.47 9.36
N HIS A 197 5.14 9.16 10.64
CA HIS A 197 6.48 9.09 11.21
C HIS A 197 7.35 8.03 10.53
N THR A 198 6.81 6.82 10.34
CA THR A 198 7.54 5.71 9.70
C THR A 198 7.85 5.99 8.22
N ILE A 199 6.98 6.70 7.49
CA ILE A 199 7.29 7.15 6.12
C ILE A 199 8.49 8.12 6.13
N LEU A 200 8.49 9.11 7.03
CA LEU A 200 9.57 10.09 7.13
C LEU A 200 10.91 9.46 7.53
N LEU A 201 10.89 8.50 8.45
CA LEU A 201 12.08 7.75 8.83
C LEU A 201 12.61 6.88 7.68
N ARG A 202 11.72 6.28 6.88
CA ARG A 202 12.10 5.47 5.70
C ARG A 202 12.79 6.31 4.63
N VAL A 203 12.30 7.52 4.35
CA VAL A 203 12.97 8.38 3.34
C VAL A 203 14.38 8.79 3.81
N ARG A 204 14.62 8.84 5.12
CA ARG A 204 15.95 9.04 5.75
C ARG A 204 16.74 7.75 5.97
N ASN A 205 16.25 6.59 5.50
CA ASN A 205 16.87 5.28 5.68
C ASN A 205 17.14 4.90 7.15
N LYS A 206 16.38 5.46 8.12
CA LYS A 206 16.48 5.17 9.56
C LYS A 206 15.77 3.85 9.91
N ASN A 207 16.23 2.73 9.34
CA ASN A 207 15.52 1.44 9.38
C ASN A 207 15.31 0.87 10.79
N LEU A 208 16.25 1.06 11.72
CA LEU A 208 16.09 0.66 13.13
C LEU A 208 14.92 1.41 13.80
N ASP A 209 14.82 2.71 13.57
CA ASP A 209 13.71 3.53 14.08
C ASP A 209 12.38 3.11 13.44
N VAL A 210 12.38 2.74 12.15
CA VAL A 210 11.19 2.23 11.48
C VAL A 210 10.68 0.96 12.17
N ILE A 211 11.57 0.03 12.54
CA ILE A 211 11.19 -1.19 13.28
C ILE A 211 10.62 -0.82 14.65
N ARG A 212 11.33 0.04 15.41
CA ARG A 212 10.89 0.50 16.74
C ARG A 212 9.48 1.07 16.69
N TYR A 213 9.27 2.12 15.89
CA TYR A 213 8.00 2.83 15.87
C TYR A 213 6.87 2.04 15.20
N SER A 214 7.18 1.13 14.27
CA SER A 214 6.17 0.20 13.75
C SER A 214 5.73 -0.82 14.80
N THR A 215 6.65 -1.24 15.68
CA THR A 215 6.34 -2.14 16.81
C THR A 215 5.51 -1.41 17.85
N GLU A 216 5.90 -0.20 18.26
CA GLU A 216 5.10 0.65 19.16
C GLU A 216 3.69 0.92 18.60
N ALA A 217 3.56 1.16 17.29
CA ALA A 217 2.26 1.33 16.66
C ALA A 217 1.38 0.09 16.84
N ILE A 218 1.93 -1.12 16.70
CA ILE A 218 1.20 -2.38 16.90
C ILE A 218 0.78 -2.51 18.38
N GLU A 219 1.65 -2.17 19.32
CA GLU A 219 1.34 -2.20 20.75
C GLU A 219 0.21 -1.24 21.11
N HIS A 220 0.24 0.00 20.60
CA HIS A 220 -0.85 0.96 20.79
C HIS A 220 -2.14 0.52 20.12
N LEU A 221 -2.08 -0.05 18.92
CA LEU A 221 -3.26 -0.59 18.26
C LEU A 221 -3.89 -1.73 19.07
N LYS A 222 -3.08 -2.60 19.69
CA LYS A 222 -3.53 -3.72 20.54
C LYS A 222 -4.31 -3.29 21.79
N LEU A 223 -4.21 -2.02 22.20
CA LEU A 223 -5.04 -1.45 23.29
C LEU A 223 -6.52 -1.33 22.88
N PHE A 224 -6.82 -1.30 21.59
CA PHE A 224 -8.19 -1.22 21.10
C PHE A 224 -8.79 -2.62 20.93
N HIS A 225 -10.03 -2.78 21.39
CA HIS A 225 -10.74 -4.05 21.26
C HIS A 225 -11.06 -4.41 19.78
N PHE A 226 -11.08 -3.41 18.89
CA PHE A 226 -11.38 -3.61 17.47
C PHE A 226 -10.38 -2.88 16.58
N ILE A 227 -9.58 -3.64 15.85
CA ILE A 227 -8.51 -3.11 15.01
C ILE A 227 -8.71 -3.62 13.59
N PRO A 228 -8.91 -2.72 12.61
CA PRO A 228 -8.83 -3.10 11.21
C PRO A 228 -7.46 -3.71 10.90
N ALA A 229 -7.45 -4.93 10.35
CA ALA A 229 -6.24 -5.66 10.02
C ALA A 229 -5.26 -4.85 9.14
N ILE A 230 -5.78 -3.97 8.28
CA ILE A 230 -4.98 -3.12 7.39
C ILE A 230 -4.01 -2.20 8.14
N PHE A 231 -4.36 -1.73 9.33
CA PHE A 231 -3.50 -0.85 10.12
C PHE A 231 -2.32 -1.61 10.73
N GLN A 232 -2.55 -2.83 11.24
CA GLN A 232 -1.48 -3.70 11.71
C GLN A 232 -0.59 -4.18 10.55
N LEU A 233 -1.22 -4.55 9.43
CA LEU A 233 -0.50 -4.95 8.22
C LEU A 233 0.46 -3.85 7.76
N SER A 234 0.03 -2.58 7.74
CA SER A 234 0.93 -1.45 7.41
C SER A 234 2.22 -1.46 8.23
N SER A 235 2.11 -1.61 9.56
CA SER A 235 3.25 -1.67 10.47
C SER A 235 4.12 -2.91 10.26
N TYR A 236 3.52 -4.10 10.16
CA TYR A 236 4.28 -5.32 9.90
C TYR A 236 5.02 -5.27 8.55
N MET A 237 4.40 -4.69 7.52
CA MET A 237 5.03 -4.53 6.20
C MET A 237 6.24 -3.56 6.26
N ASN A 238 6.18 -2.53 7.12
CA ASN A 238 7.34 -1.66 7.38
C ASN A 238 8.46 -2.41 8.10
N ILE A 239 8.14 -3.22 9.11
CA ILE A 239 9.13 -4.04 9.83
C ILE A 239 9.79 -5.03 8.87
N LEU A 240 9.01 -5.73 8.05
CA LEU A 240 9.54 -6.68 7.06
C LEU A 240 10.53 -5.98 6.12
N ARG A 241 10.16 -4.81 5.60
CA ARG A 241 11.02 -4.02 4.71
C ARG A 241 12.32 -3.58 5.39
N ALA A 242 12.23 -3.04 6.60
CA ALA A 242 13.41 -2.62 7.35
C ALA A 242 14.32 -3.79 7.71
N SER A 243 13.74 -4.95 8.07
CA SER A 243 14.46 -6.19 8.35
C SER A 243 15.26 -6.68 7.14
N ILE A 244 14.69 -6.60 5.92
CA ILE A 244 15.41 -6.90 4.67
C ILE A 244 16.61 -5.97 4.51
N SER A 245 16.41 -4.66 4.69
CA SER A 245 17.48 -3.66 4.55
C SER A 245 18.62 -3.87 5.56
N LEU A 246 18.31 -4.29 6.78
CA LEU A 246 19.27 -4.57 7.84
C LEU A 246 19.85 -6.00 7.80
N LYS A 247 19.38 -6.85 6.88
CA LYS A 247 19.70 -8.29 6.80
C LYS A 247 19.32 -9.08 8.06
N GLU A 248 18.33 -8.61 8.82
CA GLU A 248 17.80 -9.28 10.01
C GLU A 248 16.68 -10.28 9.63
N TYR A 249 17.06 -11.33 8.91
CA TYR A 249 16.09 -12.25 8.29
C TYR A 249 15.27 -13.06 9.28
N GLU A 250 15.80 -13.39 10.47
CA GLU A 250 15.04 -14.08 11.51
C GLU A 250 13.86 -13.23 12.01
N HIS A 251 14.08 -11.94 12.23
CA HIS A 251 13.03 -11.03 12.65
C HIS A 251 11.97 -10.88 11.55
N GLY A 252 12.42 -10.72 10.29
CA GLY A 252 11.55 -10.69 9.12
C GLY A 252 10.70 -11.96 8.95
N GLY A 253 11.26 -13.14 9.27
CA GLY A 253 10.56 -14.42 9.21
C GLY A 253 9.37 -14.50 10.16
N ARG A 254 9.52 -14.02 11.42
CA ARG A 254 8.40 -13.95 12.38
C ARG A 254 7.29 -13.03 11.90
N VAL A 255 7.67 -11.87 11.35
CA VAL A 255 6.72 -10.86 10.82
C VAL A 255 5.98 -11.35 9.58
N LYS A 256 6.62 -12.19 8.76
CA LYS A 256 6.00 -12.81 7.58
C LYS A 256 4.73 -13.60 7.94
N GLU A 257 4.77 -14.38 9.01
CA GLU A 257 3.63 -15.21 9.44
C GLU A 257 2.45 -14.35 9.90
N GLU A 258 2.71 -13.27 10.64
CA GLU A 258 1.70 -12.28 11.03
C GLU A 258 1.03 -11.63 9.79
N ILE A 259 1.82 -11.28 8.78
CA ILE A 259 1.31 -10.73 7.52
C ILE A 259 0.41 -11.73 6.81
N LEU A 260 0.81 -13.00 6.72
CA LEU A 260 0.00 -14.05 6.09
C LEU A 260 -1.33 -14.24 6.82
N GLN A 261 -1.30 -14.33 8.15
CA GLN A 261 -2.51 -14.49 8.97
C GLN A 261 -3.48 -13.31 8.82
N LEU A 262 -2.99 -12.07 8.95
CA LEU A 262 -3.83 -10.88 8.85
C LEU A 262 -4.33 -10.61 7.43
N SER A 263 -3.62 -11.10 6.41
CA SER A 263 -3.96 -10.83 5.00
C SER A 263 -4.96 -11.82 4.38
N GLN A 264 -5.42 -12.86 5.10
CA GLN A 264 -6.31 -13.90 4.56
C GLN A 264 -7.57 -13.32 3.91
N ASN A 265 -8.19 -12.34 4.57
CA ASN A 265 -9.43 -11.71 4.10
C ASN A 265 -9.21 -10.40 3.33
N ILE A 266 -7.96 -10.00 3.09
CA ILE A 266 -7.65 -8.79 2.34
C ILE A 266 -7.87 -9.06 0.85
N LYS A 267 -8.75 -8.27 0.24
CA LYS A 267 -9.12 -8.34 -1.17
C LYS A 267 -8.56 -7.14 -1.94
N GLY A 268 -8.62 -7.22 -3.27
CA GLY A 268 -8.30 -6.12 -4.16
C GLY A 268 -6.79 -5.85 -4.27
N ILE A 269 -6.44 -4.63 -4.66
CA ILE A 269 -5.05 -4.26 -4.98
C ILE A 269 -4.10 -4.38 -3.78
N ASN A 270 -4.62 -4.21 -2.55
CA ASN A 270 -3.84 -4.35 -1.33
C ASN A 270 -3.22 -5.75 -1.19
N LYS A 271 -3.91 -6.81 -1.66
CA LYS A 271 -3.37 -8.16 -1.65
C LYS A 271 -2.16 -8.31 -2.57
N ILE A 272 -2.18 -7.64 -3.73
CA ILE A 272 -1.05 -7.65 -4.68
C ILE A 272 0.17 -6.94 -4.09
N PHE A 273 -0.02 -5.82 -3.39
CA PHE A 273 1.08 -5.15 -2.68
C PHE A 273 1.69 -6.01 -1.58
N ILE A 274 0.87 -6.77 -0.85
CA ILE A 274 1.37 -7.72 0.16
C ILE A 274 2.24 -8.78 -0.52
N TYR A 275 1.75 -9.39 -1.60
CA TYR A 275 2.50 -10.40 -2.34
C TYR A 275 3.79 -9.88 -2.94
N GLN A 276 3.80 -8.65 -3.46
CA GLN A 276 5.04 -8.02 -3.94
C GLN A 276 6.14 -8.07 -2.86
N ARG A 277 5.81 -7.68 -1.61
CA ARG A 277 6.81 -7.64 -0.53
C ARG A 277 7.20 -9.01 -0.02
N LEU A 278 6.27 -9.96 0.00
CA LEU A 278 6.59 -11.33 0.39
C LEU A 278 7.50 -12.01 -0.63
N ILE A 279 7.32 -11.74 -1.93
CA ILE A 279 8.25 -12.20 -2.98
C ILE A 279 9.62 -11.56 -2.81
N GLU A 280 9.70 -10.25 -2.58
CA GLU A 280 10.97 -9.55 -2.30
C GLU A 280 11.70 -10.19 -1.10
N PHE A 281 10.99 -10.46 -0.01
CA PHE A 281 11.55 -11.12 1.17
C PHE A 281 12.05 -12.54 0.86
N ALA A 282 11.24 -13.34 0.17
CA ALA A 282 11.59 -14.72 -0.18
C ALA A 282 12.82 -14.79 -1.09
N LEU A 283 12.92 -13.89 -2.08
CA LEU A 283 14.10 -13.80 -2.95
C LEU A 283 15.37 -13.41 -2.17
N GLN A 284 15.27 -12.47 -1.23
CA GLN A 284 16.40 -12.02 -0.41
C GLN A 284 16.84 -13.03 0.65
N THR A 285 16.00 -14.00 0.97
CA THR A 285 16.29 -15.09 1.92
C THR A 285 16.55 -16.42 1.23
N GLU A 286 16.76 -16.40 -0.10
CA GLU A 286 17.05 -17.57 -0.93
C GLU A 286 15.95 -18.65 -0.89
N ARG A 287 14.72 -18.27 -0.51
CA ARG A 287 13.53 -19.12 -0.50
C ARG A 287 12.80 -19.03 -1.84
N TYR A 288 13.46 -19.49 -2.89
CA TYR A 288 12.98 -19.33 -4.28
C TYR A 288 11.68 -20.11 -4.56
N ASP A 289 11.51 -21.26 -3.91
CA ASP A 289 10.29 -22.07 -3.89
C ASP A 289 9.09 -21.24 -3.44
N VAL A 290 9.23 -20.58 -2.28
CA VAL A 290 8.19 -19.71 -1.70
C VAL A 290 7.93 -18.50 -2.60
N ALA A 291 8.98 -17.91 -3.18
CA ALA A 291 8.83 -16.78 -4.10
C ALA A 291 8.00 -17.17 -5.34
N LEU A 292 8.25 -18.35 -5.92
CA LEU A 292 7.51 -18.86 -7.07
C LEU A 292 6.04 -19.17 -6.72
N GLU A 293 5.79 -19.75 -5.54
CA GLU A 293 4.44 -20.02 -5.06
C GLU A 293 3.62 -18.72 -4.94
N ILE A 294 4.16 -17.71 -4.24
CA ILE A 294 3.48 -16.43 -4.02
C ILE A 294 3.30 -15.68 -5.35
N TYR A 295 4.30 -15.72 -6.25
CA TYR A 295 4.18 -15.15 -7.60
C TYR A 295 3.02 -15.79 -8.38
N THR A 296 2.94 -17.11 -8.36
CA THR A 296 1.91 -17.87 -9.07
C THR A 296 0.52 -17.55 -8.51
N GLN A 297 0.38 -17.50 -7.18
CA GLN A 297 -0.86 -17.07 -6.55
C GLN A 297 -1.21 -15.64 -6.97
N GLY A 298 -0.27 -14.70 -6.86
CA GLY A 298 -0.51 -13.28 -7.15
C GLY A 298 -0.93 -12.96 -8.57
N THR A 299 -0.29 -13.59 -9.54
CA THR A 299 -0.60 -13.40 -10.96
C THR A 299 -1.91 -14.07 -11.39
N SER A 300 -2.39 -15.07 -10.65
CA SER A 300 -3.67 -15.73 -10.91
C SER A 300 -4.90 -14.89 -10.48
N PHE A 301 -4.72 -13.90 -9.60
CA PHE A 301 -5.84 -13.09 -9.12
C PHE A 301 -6.40 -12.18 -10.23
N PRO A 302 -7.74 -12.14 -10.45
CA PRO A 302 -8.33 -11.29 -11.48
C PRO A 302 -7.98 -9.80 -11.35
N ILE A 303 -7.80 -9.31 -10.13
CA ILE A 303 -7.43 -7.91 -9.86
C ILE A 303 -6.03 -7.57 -10.36
N PHE A 304 -5.14 -8.55 -10.54
CA PHE A 304 -3.79 -8.33 -11.04
C PHE A 304 -3.79 -7.72 -12.45
N LYS A 305 -4.75 -8.08 -13.31
CA LYS A 305 -4.92 -7.48 -14.65
C LYS A 305 -5.22 -5.97 -14.61
N LYS A 306 -5.72 -5.47 -13.47
CA LYS A 306 -6.01 -4.05 -13.23
C LYS A 306 -4.95 -3.38 -12.35
N ALA A 307 -3.86 -4.08 -12.04
CA ALA A 307 -2.79 -3.48 -11.27
C ALA A 307 -2.19 -2.28 -12.03
N PRO A 308 -1.76 -1.23 -11.31
CA PRO A 308 -1.01 -0.14 -11.91
C PRO A 308 0.20 -0.68 -12.70
N SER A 309 0.54 0.00 -13.81
CA SER A 309 1.62 -0.43 -14.72
C SER A 309 2.93 -0.75 -13.99
N TYR A 310 3.35 0.10 -13.04
CA TYR A 310 4.57 -0.13 -12.27
C TYR A 310 4.55 -1.46 -11.50
N LEU A 311 3.39 -1.88 -10.99
CA LEU A 311 3.24 -3.11 -10.21
C LEU A 311 3.30 -4.32 -11.14
N ALA A 312 2.65 -4.24 -12.30
CA ALA A 312 2.76 -5.27 -13.34
C ALA A 312 4.21 -5.45 -13.82
N GLU A 313 4.93 -4.35 -14.05
CA GLU A 313 6.36 -4.40 -14.42
C GLU A 313 7.24 -4.97 -13.30
N THR A 314 6.94 -4.66 -12.05
CA THR A 314 7.64 -5.25 -10.90
C THR A 314 7.51 -6.78 -10.89
N PHE A 315 6.30 -7.31 -11.07
CA PHE A 315 6.07 -8.75 -11.16
C PHE A 315 6.72 -9.36 -12.40
N ARG A 316 6.79 -8.62 -13.50
CA ARG A 316 7.49 -9.06 -14.72
C ARG A 316 8.99 -9.20 -14.47
N ILE A 317 9.60 -8.30 -13.70
CA ILE A 317 11.00 -8.40 -13.27
C ILE A 317 11.18 -9.63 -12.37
N PHE A 318 10.29 -9.86 -11.39
CA PHE A 318 10.35 -11.09 -10.57
C PHE A 318 10.27 -12.36 -11.42
N ALA A 319 9.36 -12.40 -12.39
CA ALA A 319 9.22 -13.52 -13.32
C ALA A 319 10.53 -13.80 -14.07
N ALA A 320 11.25 -12.75 -14.47
CA ALA A 320 12.52 -12.87 -15.16
C ALA A 320 13.63 -13.43 -14.25
N TYR A 321 13.74 -12.96 -13.00
CA TYR A 321 14.66 -13.54 -12.03
C TYR A 321 14.36 -15.01 -11.73
N LEU A 322 13.09 -15.35 -11.46
CA LEU A 322 12.66 -16.73 -11.25
C LEU A 322 12.96 -17.61 -12.47
N SER A 323 12.76 -17.10 -13.68
CA SER A 323 13.10 -17.81 -14.93
C SER A 323 14.61 -18.05 -15.08
N ILE A 324 15.47 -17.13 -14.61
CA ILE A 324 16.92 -17.35 -14.59
C ILE A 324 17.26 -18.46 -13.60
N LEU A 325 16.70 -18.42 -12.39
CA LEU A 325 16.93 -19.44 -11.36
C LEU A 325 16.52 -20.84 -11.82
N ILE A 326 15.40 -20.97 -12.53
CA ILE A 326 14.98 -22.24 -13.14
C ILE A 326 15.98 -22.70 -14.20
N GLY A 327 16.42 -21.79 -15.07
CA GLY A 327 17.41 -22.10 -16.10
C GLY A 327 18.77 -22.56 -15.55
N GLU A 328 19.11 -22.15 -14.32
CA GLU A 328 20.33 -22.57 -13.61
C GLU A 328 20.13 -23.82 -12.73
N GLY A 329 18.93 -24.40 -12.70
CA GLY A 329 18.63 -25.56 -11.84
C GLY A 329 18.58 -25.22 -10.35
N MET A 330 18.48 -23.94 -9.99
CA MET A 330 18.34 -23.48 -8.60
C MET A 330 16.89 -23.49 -8.10
N LEU A 331 15.93 -23.67 -9.02
CA LEU A 331 14.49 -23.67 -8.75
C LEU A 331 13.79 -24.59 -9.75
N GLU A 332 12.82 -25.35 -9.28
CA GLU A 332 11.93 -26.13 -10.16
C GLU A 332 10.62 -25.39 -10.40
N ASP A 333 10.05 -25.52 -11.60
CA ASP A 333 8.70 -25.07 -11.95
C ASP A 333 7.81 -26.29 -12.24
N PRO A 334 7.45 -27.08 -11.20
CA PRO A 334 6.78 -28.37 -11.39
C PRO A 334 5.42 -28.22 -12.08
N GLN A 335 4.76 -27.08 -11.89
CA GLN A 335 3.47 -26.79 -12.53
C GLN A 335 3.62 -26.11 -13.90
N GLY A 336 4.84 -25.74 -14.31
CA GLY A 336 5.11 -25.02 -15.56
C GLY A 336 4.36 -23.68 -15.66
N THR A 337 3.91 -23.10 -14.54
CA THR A 337 2.99 -21.96 -14.55
C THR A 337 3.72 -20.69 -14.96
N LEU A 338 4.93 -20.47 -14.43
CA LEU A 338 5.78 -19.37 -14.84
C LEU A 338 6.18 -19.54 -16.30
N SER A 339 6.64 -20.73 -16.68
CA SER A 339 7.14 -21.03 -18.03
C SER A 339 6.07 -20.85 -19.13
N ARG A 340 4.79 -21.06 -18.79
CA ARG A 340 3.64 -20.80 -19.68
C ARG A 340 3.35 -19.31 -19.82
N ASN A 341 3.40 -18.57 -18.72
CA ASN A 341 2.92 -17.18 -18.64
C ASN A 341 4.01 -16.13 -18.92
N PHE A 342 5.29 -16.48 -18.80
CA PHE A 342 6.42 -15.60 -18.99
C PHE A 342 7.36 -16.13 -20.07
N ARG A 343 7.83 -15.24 -20.95
CA ARG A 343 8.79 -15.57 -22.02
C ARG A 343 9.98 -14.62 -21.97
N MET A 344 11.16 -15.15 -21.65
CA MET A 344 12.39 -14.36 -21.51
C MET A 344 12.69 -13.53 -22.78
N GLY A 345 12.56 -14.12 -23.98
CA GLY A 345 12.78 -13.38 -25.24
C GLY A 345 11.90 -12.13 -25.38
N LYS A 346 10.62 -12.18 -24.96
CA LYS A 346 9.72 -11.01 -24.97
C LYS A 346 10.12 -9.97 -23.93
N PHE A 347 10.70 -10.38 -22.81
CA PHE A 347 11.22 -9.49 -21.78
C PHE A 347 12.48 -8.76 -22.26
N MET A 348 13.42 -9.48 -22.88
CA MET A 348 14.65 -8.90 -23.41
C MET A 348 14.39 -7.81 -24.46
N ASN A 349 13.39 -8.02 -25.31
CA ASN A 349 13.00 -7.06 -26.35
C ASN A 349 12.08 -5.95 -25.85
N SER A 350 11.70 -5.94 -24.57
CA SER A 350 10.80 -4.92 -24.04
C SER A 350 11.55 -3.62 -23.75
N LYS A 351 10.98 -2.50 -24.19
CA LYS A 351 11.41 -1.17 -23.77
C LYS A 351 10.62 -0.82 -22.51
N LEU A 352 11.31 -0.71 -21.37
CA LEU A 352 10.72 -0.13 -20.17
C LEU A 352 10.84 1.38 -20.21
N GLU A 353 9.72 2.06 -20.03
CA GLU A 353 9.73 3.50 -19.79
C GLU A 353 10.26 3.76 -18.37
N ILE A 354 11.42 4.41 -18.29
CA ILE A 354 12.10 4.77 -17.04
C ILE A 354 11.19 5.58 -16.11
N THR A 355 10.28 6.39 -16.68
CA THR A 355 9.31 7.22 -15.96
C THR A 355 8.22 6.43 -15.23
N LYS A 356 8.08 5.13 -15.50
CA LYS A 356 7.05 4.25 -14.89
C LYS A 356 7.58 3.39 -13.73
N LEU A 357 8.87 3.48 -13.39
CA LEU A 357 9.53 2.64 -12.39
C LEU A 357 9.97 3.44 -11.16
N LYS A 358 9.87 2.84 -9.96
CA LYS A 358 10.46 3.43 -8.74
C LYS A 358 11.98 3.34 -8.79
N GLU A 359 12.66 4.27 -8.11
CA GLU A 359 14.11 4.32 -7.98
C GLU A 359 14.70 2.93 -7.66
N GLY A 360 15.58 2.42 -8.52
CA GLY A 360 16.21 1.10 -8.37
C GLY A 360 15.53 -0.07 -9.10
N GLN A 361 14.24 0.02 -9.47
CA GLN A 361 13.59 -1.05 -10.27
C GLN A 361 14.16 -1.12 -11.70
N TYR A 362 14.55 0.02 -12.27
CA TYR A 362 15.22 0.06 -13.56
C TYR A 362 16.59 -0.63 -13.52
N VAL A 363 17.33 -0.50 -12.41
CA VAL A 363 18.57 -1.26 -12.18
C VAL A 363 18.26 -2.76 -12.12
N GLY A 364 17.20 -3.15 -11.42
CA GLY A 364 16.75 -4.55 -11.38
C GLY A 364 16.43 -5.13 -12.76
N PHE A 365 15.79 -4.34 -13.63
CA PHE A 365 15.53 -4.73 -15.02
C PHE A 365 16.82 -4.91 -15.84
N LEU A 366 17.70 -3.91 -15.83
CA LEU A 366 18.98 -3.97 -16.56
C LEU A 366 19.86 -5.11 -16.06
N LEU A 367 19.85 -5.39 -14.76
CA LEU A 367 20.62 -6.50 -14.18
C LEU A 367 20.16 -7.86 -14.73
N VAL A 368 18.86 -8.09 -14.90
CA VAL A 368 18.35 -9.31 -15.56
C VAL A 368 18.90 -9.42 -16.98
N GLN A 369 18.89 -8.32 -17.74
CA GLN A 369 19.41 -8.33 -19.11
C GLN A 369 20.92 -8.60 -19.14
N ILE A 370 21.68 -7.97 -18.24
CA ILE A 370 23.12 -8.19 -18.10
C ILE A 370 23.41 -9.66 -17.78
N ILE A 371 22.72 -10.26 -16.80
CA ILE A 371 22.89 -11.68 -16.47
C ILE A 371 22.57 -12.56 -17.68
N PHE A 372 21.49 -12.27 -18.41
CA PHE A 372 21.09 -13.02 -19.58
C PHE A 372 22.16 -13.01 -20.69
N PHE A 373 22.70 -11.84 -21.04
CA PHE A 373 23.74 -11.73 -22.08
C PHE A 373 25.09 -12.27 -21.62
N LEU A 374 25.44 -12.07 -20.34
CA LEU A 374 26.69 -12.59 -19.77
C LEU A 374 26.75 -14.11 -19.86
N LYS A 375 25.64 -14.82 -19.60
CA LYS A 375 25.54 -16.28 -19.76
C LYS A 375 25.75 -16.75 -21.21
N ARG A 376 25.39 -15.92 -22.18
CA ARG A 376 25.56 -16.20 -23.62
C ARG A 376 26.93 -15.76 -24.14
N LYS A 377 27.76 -15.15 -23.29
CA LYS A 377 29.04 -14.52 -23.65
C LYS A 377 28.88 -13.42 -24.72
N ASP A 378 27.70 -12.80 -24.74
CA ASP A 378 27.39 -11.69 -25.63
C ASP A 378 27.86 -10.39 -24.97
N PHE A 379 29.17 -10.17 -24.99
CA PHE A 379 29.81 -9.10 -24.22
C PHE A 379 29.49 -7.70 -24.74
N GLU A 380 29.18 -7.56 -26.03
CA GLU A 380 28.77 -6.30 -26.64
C GLU A 380 27.45 -5.82 -26.04
N GLU A 381 26.44 -6.68 -25.99
CA GLU A 381 25.17 -6.36 -25.33
C GLU A 381 25.34 -6.13 -23.82
N VAL A 382 26.25 -6.84 -23.15
CA VAL A 382 26.55 -6.56 -21.73
C VAL A 382 27.10 -5.14 -21.57
N ILE A 383 28.05 -4.71 -22.41
CA ILE A 383 28.63 -3.37 -22.37
C ILE A 383 27.53 -2.32 -22.51
N ASP A 384 26.65 -2.46 -23.51
CA ASP A 384 25.55 -1.51 -23.76
C ASP A 384 24.60 -1.36 -22.56
N ARG A 385 24.26 -2.48 -21.90
CA ARG A 385 23.38 -2.46 -20.72
C ARG A 385 24.09 -1.90 -19.49
N VAL A 386 25.38 -2.19 -19.31
CA VAL A 386 26.19 -1.60 -18.23
C VAL A 386 26.30 -0.09 -18.40
N ASP A 387 26.53 0.41 -19.61
CA ASP A 387 26.61 1.85 -19.88
C ASP A 387 25.28 2.55 -19.66
N SER A 388 24.18 1.93 -20.11
CA SER A 388 22.82 2.41 -19.84
C SER A 388 22.52 2.49 -18.34
N MET A 389 22.93 1.46 -17.58
CA MET A 389 22.76 1.41 -16.13
C MET A 389 23.57 2.49 -15.42
N SER A 390 24.82 2.68 -15.86
CA SER A 390 25.77 3.66 -15.31
C SER A 390 25.29 5.10 -15.53
N SER A 391 24.82 5.39 -16.74
CA SER A 391 24.22 6.69 -17.10
C SER A 391 23.02 7.00 -16.20
N TYR A 392 22.08 6.06 -16.06
CA TYR A 392 20.93 6.22 -15.17
C TYR A 392 21.36 6.41 -13.71
N ALA A 393 22.26 5.56 -13.19
CA ALA A 393 22.68 5.62 -11.80
C ALA A 393 23.38 6.95 -11.44
N SER A 394 24.20 7.47 -12.36
CA SER A 394 24.90 8.74 -12.15
C SER A 394 23.98 9.95 -12.02
N ARG A 395 22.81 9.90 -12.65
CA ARG A 395 21.79 10.95 -12.64
C ARG A 395 20.81 10.81 -11.48
N ASN A 396 20.43 9.58 -11.13
CA ASN A 396 19.25 9.34 -10.28
C ASN A 396 19.53 8.63 -8.94
N LEU A 397 20.71 8.01 -8.73
CA LEU A 397 20.92 7.09 -7.60
C LEU A 397 21.94 7.58 -6.53
N LYS A 398 22.35 8.85 -6.58
CA LYS A 398 23.38 9.39 -5.67
C LYS A 398 22.84 9.89 -4.33
N ASN A 399 21.54 9.85 -4.11
CA ASN A 399 20.92 10.29 -2.86
C ASN A 399 21.01 9.21 -1.76
N ALA A 400 20.83 9.59 -0.50
CA ALA A 400 20.95 8.69 0.65
C ALA A 400 20.07 7.44 0.56
N ARG A 401 18.88 7.54 -0.05
CA ARG A 401 17.92 6.44 -0.22
C ARG A 401 18.38 5.38 -1.22
N THR A 402 19.16 5.79 -2.23
CA THR A 402 19.50 4.95 -3.40
C THR A 402 20.99 4.65 -3.53
N ILE A 403 21.80 5.17 -2.60
CA ILE A 403 23.25 5.10 -2.64
C ILE A 403 23.78 3.66 -2.73
N ARG A 404 23.11 2.70 -2.07
CA ARG A 404 23.44 1.27 -2.15
C ARG A 404 23.30 0.74 -3.59
N ALA A 405 22.24 1.12 -4.30
CA ALA A 405 22.03 0.75 -5.70
C ALA A 405 23.05 1.43 -6.63
N TYR A 406 23.49 2.64 -6.29
CA TYR A 406 24.59 3.31 -6.99
C TYR A 406 25.91 2.56 -6.81
N TYR A 407 26.30 2.19 -5.59
CA TYR A 407 27.52 1.41 -5.37
C TYR A 407 27.46 0.05 -6.05
N PHE A 408 26.31 -0.62 -6.02
CA PHE A 408 26.08 -1.86 -6.77
C PHE A 408 26.31 -1.65 -8.28
N THR A 409 25.76 -0.59 -8.87
CA THR A 409 25.99 -0.23 -10.29
C THR A 409 27.49 -0.06 -10.56
N ARG A 410 28.23 0.60 -9.67
CA ARG A 410 29.69 0.79 -9.80
C ARG A 410 30.49 -0.50 -9.70
N MET A 411 29.98 -1.52 -9.00
CA MET A 411 30.56 -2.86 -9.03
C MET A 411 30.35 -3.49 -10.41
N ILE A 412 29.14 -3.42 -10.96
CA ILE A 412 28.83 -4.02 -12.27
C ILE A 412 29.62 -3.35 -13.41
N GLU A 413 29.88 -2.04 -13.32
CA GLU A 413 30.77 -1.33 -14.24
C GLU A 413 32.19 -1.91 -14.34
N THR A 414 32.62 -2.68 -13.34
CA THR A 414 33.94 -3.30 -13.37
C THR A 414 34.02 -4.50 -14.31
N LEU A 415 32.88 -5.09 -14.71
CA LEU A 415 32.81 -6.20 -15.67
C LEU A 415 33.51 -5.84 -17.00
N PRO A 416 33.01 -4.84 -17.78
CA PRO A 416 33.65 -4.48 -19.04
C PRO A 416 35.04 -3.85 -18.85
N LYS A 417 35.26 -3.09 -17.77
CA LYS A 417 36.57 -2.48 -17.45
C LYS A 417 37.67 -3.50 -17.14
N SER A 418 37.30 -4.75 -16.96
CA SER A 418 38.22 -5.84 -16.61
C SER A 418 38.22 -6.93 -17.67
N ASP A 419 37.69 -6.64 -18.87
CA ASP A 419 37.54 -7.60 -19.96
C ASP A 419 36.85 -8.90 -19.49
N PHE A 420 35.92 -8.76 -18.55
CA PHE A 420 35.17 -9.86 -17.93
C PHE A 420 36.05 -10.91 -17.19
N HIS A 421 37.31 -10.60 -16.88
CA HIS A 421 38.17 -11.45 -16.07
C HIS A 421 37.80 -11.39 -14.58
N LEU A 422 37.32 -12.50 -14.02
CA LEU A 422 36.80 -12.59 -12.64
C LEU A 422 37.76 -12.02 -11.57
N SER A 423 39.04 -12.37 -11.61
CA SER A 423 40.03 -11.90 -10.64
C SER A 423 40.24 -10.38 -10.70
N ALA A 424 40.24 -9.80 -11.90
CA ALA A 424 40.34 -8.37 -12.09
C ALA A 424 39.06 -7.64 -11.65
N VAL A 425 37.88 -8.21 -11.92
CA VAL A 425 36.58 -7.72 -11.46
C VAL A 425 36.53 -7.67 -9.93
N GLN A 426 36.88 -8.77 -9.25
CA GLN A 426 36.89 -8.84 -7.79
C GLN A 426 37.76 -7.75 -7.19
N ARG A 427 39.01 -7.62 -7.64
CA ARG A 427 39.95 -6.58 -7.19
C ARG A 427 39.44 -5.16 -7.44
N LYS A 428 38.88 -4.86 -8.62
CA LYS A 428 38.40 -3.50 -8.94
C LYS A 428 37.08 -3.15 -8.25
N SER A 429 36.27 -4.15 -7.91
CA SER A 429 34.98 -3.98 -7.23
C SER A 429 35.09 -3.84 -5.71
N GLU A 430 36.21 -4.26 -5.11
CA GLU A 430 36.44 -4.31 -3.64
C GLU A 430 36.09 -2.99 -2.94
N ARG A 431 36.56 -1.85 -3.47
CA ARG A 431 36.24 -0.52 -2.88
C ARG A 431 34.75 -0.22 -2.85
N TRP A 432 33.99 -0.71 -3.84
CA TRP A 432 32.56 -0.48 -3.96
C TRP A 432 31.77 -1.45 -3.09
N ILE A 433 32.25 -2.69 -2.95
CA ILE A 433 31.74 -3.66 -1.98
C ILE A 433 31.83 -3.08 -0.57
N LYS A 434 32.99 -2.53 -0.19
CA LYS A 434 33.17 -1.91 1.12
C LYS A 434 32.15 -0.79 1.36
N LYS A 435 32.01 0.14 0.42
CA LYS A 435 31.00 1.21 0.49
C LYS A 435 29.56 0.70 0.55
N LEU A 436 29.25 -0.38 -0.16
CA LEU A 436 27.92 -1.00 -0.15
C LEU A 436 27.61 -1.70 1.18
N VAL A 437 28.63 -2.20 1.88
CA VAL A 437 28.47 -2.79 3.23
C VAL A 437 28.34 -1.71 4.30
N GLU A 438 29.04 -0.57 4.13
CA GLU A 438 29.03 0.56 5.07
C GLU A 438 27.81 1.49 4.93
N SER A 439 27.08 1.43 3.82
CA SER A 439 25.86 2.22 3.54
C SER A 439 24.59 1.47 3.83
#